data_AF-A0A2Z5U158-F1
#
_entry.id   AF-A0A2Z5U158-F1
#
_cell.length_a   1.000
_cell.length_b   1.000
_cell.length_c   1.000
_cell.angle_alpha   90.00
_cell.angle_beta   90.00
_cell.angle_gamma   90.00
#
_symmetry.space_group_name_H-M   'P 1'
#
loop_
_entity.id
_entity.type
_entity.pdbx_description
1 polymer ?
#
loop_
_entity_poly.entity_id
_entity_poly.type
_entity_poly.pdbx_seq_one_letter_code
_entity_poly.pdbx_strand_id
1 'polypeptide(L)'
;MKLLSNDAALMNVILLTFLIITLVFIWVNKNCLNRYSRKKIRISNDLDIIFQQFCETEGLDKPLIVYSDSFWFRPLTNTIGVKNLKTNALVDALAFLHELYHFKDRNRVLKVQTVVSVYTYLLSTLLKVVTLYSIWFGTSYPVLRLLVTIDMIMLLVCLIFTLIIESYASNEAISFLKNNNYIDQTNLVGRISFHALLSYFFQFIIYLILSMLLFYML
;
A
#
# COMPACT_ATOMS: atom_id res chain seq x y z
N MET A 1 -29.89 21.69 20.88
CA MET A 1 -29.29 20.38 21.25
C MET A 1 -29.79 19.21 20.39
N LYS A 2 -31.11 19.09 20.08
CA LYS A 2 -31.65 18.04 19.18
C LYS A 2 -31.25 18.12 17.68
N LEU A 3 -30.98 19.33 17.14
CA LEU A 3 -30.51 19.45 15.75
C LEU A 3 -29.07 18.89 15.58
N LEU A 4 -28.15 19.28 16.47
CA LEU A 4 -26.75 18.84 16.45
C LEU A 4 -26.59 17.31 16.57
N SER A 5 -27.48 16.63 17.32
CA SER A 5 -27.46 15.16 17.41
C SER A 5 -27.95 14.46 16.13
N ASN A 6 -28.90 15.07 15.41
CA ASN A 6 -29.39 14.54 14.14
C ASN A 6 -28.35 14.69 13.03
N ASP A 7 -27.61 15.80 13.02
CA ASP A 7 -26.54 16.05 12.05
C ASP A 7 -25.37 15.07 12.24
N ALA A 8 -24.97 14.79 13.49
CA ALA A 8 -23.93 13.80 13.79
C ALA A 8 -24.35 12.36 13.41
N ALA A 9 -25.59 11.98 13.71
CA ALA A 9 -26.13 10.67 13.33
C ALA A 9 -26.18 10.51 11.80
N LEU A 10 -26.64 11.55 11.08
CA LEU A 10 -26.66 11.57 9.62
C LEU A 10 -25.23 11.43 9.04
N MET A 11 -24.25 12.18 9.58
CA MET A 11 -22.86 12.08 9.14
C MET A 11 -22.28 10.69 9.35
N ASN A 12 -22.58 10.03 10.48
CA ASN A 12 -22.16 8.66 10.71
C ASN A 12 -22.76 7.66 9.70
N VAL A 13 -24.04 7.83 9.34
CA VAL A 13 -24.68 7.00 8.30
C VAL A 13 -24.03 7.22 6.93
N ILE A 14 -23.75 8.48 6.57
CA ILE A 14 -23.04 8.83 5.33
C ILE A 14 -21.66 8.18 5.32
N LEU A 15 -20.87 8.31 6.39
CA LEU A 15 -19.54 7.73 6.49
C LEU A 15 -19.55 6.20 6.45
N LEU A 16 -20.53 5.55 7.09
CA LEU A 16 -20.70 4.10 7.00
C LEU A 16 -21.01 3.66 5.57
N THR A 17 -21.82 4.44 4.84
CA THR A 17 -22.10 4.19 3.42
C THR A 17 -20.82 4.33 2.58
N PHE A 18 -20.02 5.37 2.82
CA PHE A 18 -18.70 5.52 2.19
C PHE A 18 -17.75 4.36 2.51
N LEU A 19 -17.77 3.84 3.74
CA LEU A 19 -16.96 2.68 4.12
C LEU A 19 -17.35 1.45 3.29
N ILE A 20 -18.65 1.17 3.16
CA ILE A 20 -19.16 0.06 2.35
C ILE A 20 -18.74 0.21 0.89
N ILE A 21 -18.92 1.40 0.31
CA ILE A 21 -18.49 1.71 -1.07
C ILE A 21 -16.98 1.49 -1.22
N THR A 22 -16.17 1.94 -0.26
CA THR A 22 -14.71 1.74 -0.25
C THR A 22 -14.34 0.26 -0.24
N LEU A 23 -15.03 -0.55 0.58
CA LEU A 23 -14.80 -2.00 0.63
C LEU A 23 -15.17 -2.68 -0.70
N VAL A 24 -16.24 -2.26 -1.36
CA VAL A 24 -16.60 -2.73 -2.71
C VAL A 24 -15.50 -2.37 -3.71
N PHE A 25 -14.98 -1.14 -3.69
CA PHE A 25 -13.89 -0.75 -4.57
C PHE A 25 -12.61 -1.55 -4.33
N ILE A 26 -12.26 -1.85 -3.07
CA ILE A 26 -11.13 -2.73 -2.74
C ILE A 26 -11.34 -4.12 -3.35
N TRP A 27 -12.53 -4.69 -3.18
CA TRP A 27 -12.85 -6.00 -3.72
C TRP A 27 -12.76 -6.03 -5.26
N VAL A 28 -13.30 -5.01 -5.93
CA VAL A 28 -13.18 -4.84 -7.39
C VAL A 28 -11.71 -4.72 -7.80
N ASN A 29 -10.93 -3.89 -7.11
CA ASN A 29 -9.50 -3.68 -7.39
C ASN A 29 -8.70 -4.99 -7.28
N LYS A 30 -8.92 -5.75 -6.20
CA LYS A 30 -8.31 -7.07 -5.99
C LYS A 30 -8.68 -8.06 -7.11
N ASN A 31 -9.93 -8.04 -7.57
CA ASN A 31 -10.36 -8.89 -8.68
C ASN A 31 -9.71 -8.49 -10.00
N CYS A 32 -9.50 -7.20 -10.26
CA CYS A 32 -8.75 -6.73 -11.43
C CYS A 32 -7.30 -7.23 -11.41
N LEU A 33 -6.59 -7.08 -10.28
CA LEU A 33 -5.23 -7.58 -10.10
C LEU A 33 -5.14 -9.11 -10.30
N ASN A 34 -6.07 -9.87 -9.70
CA ASN A 34 -6.14 -11.31 -9.88
C ASN A 34 -6.36 -11.72 -11.34
N ARG A 35 -7.18 -10.97 -12.10
CA ARG A 35 -7.37 -11.21 -13.54
C ARG A 35 -6.07 -10.99 -14.31
N TYR A 36 -5.28 -9.97 -13.99
CA TYR A 36 -3.98 -9.75 -14.63
C TYR A 36 -2.99 -10.89 -14.37
N SER A 37 -2.89 -11.36 -13.12
CA SER A 37 -2.05 -12.52 -12.77
C SER A 37 -2.42 -13.78 -13.57
N ARG A 38 -3.71 -13.98 -13.88
CA ARG A 38 -4.19 -15.14 -14.67
C ARG A 38 -3.97 -15.04 -16.17
N LYS A 39 -3.76 -13.84 -16.73
CA LYS A 39 -3.70 -13.63 -18.19
C LYS A 39 -2.46 -14.24 -18.88
N LYS A 40 -1.55 -14.90 -18.14
CA LYS A 40 -0.32 -15.56 -18.67
C LYS A 40 0.44 -14.68 -19.67
N ILE A 41 0.50 -13.38 -19.41
CA ILE A 41 1.22 -12.43 -20.26
C ILE A 41 2.69 -12.60 -19.95
N ARG A 42 3.49 -12.79 -20.99
CA ARG A 42 4.91 -13.11 -20.87
C ARG A 42 5.76 -11.94 -21.31
N ILE A 43 6.93 -11.83 -20.70
CA ILE A 43 8.03 -10.99 -21.12
C ILE A 43 9.08 -11.84 -21.84
N SER A 44 10.00 -11.21 -22.56
CA SER A 44 10.99 -11.91 -23.40
C SER A 44 12.00 -12.74 -22.60
N ASN A 45 12.36 -12.29 -21.40
CA ASN A 45 13.35 -12.94 -20.54
C ASN A 45 12.74 -13.48 -19.24
N ASP A 46 13.42 -14.42 -18.59
CA ASP A 46 13.06 -14.86 -17.24
C ASP A 46 13.59 -13.89 -16.17
N LEU A 47 13.14 -14.06 -14.93
CA LEU A 47 13.55 -13.17 -13.84
C LEU A 47 15.02 -13.31 -13.48
N ASP A 48 15.64 -14.48 -13.70
CA ASP A 48 17.07 -14.68 -13.49
C ASP A 48 17.91 -13.75 -14.37
N ILE A 49 17.59 -13.64 -15.67
CA ILE A 49 18.27 -12.72 -16.58
C ILE A 49 18.00 -11.27 -16.18
N ILE A 50 16.74 -10.93 -15.88
CA ILE A 50 16.38 -9.58 -15.42
C ILE A 50 17.14 -9.19 -14.15
N PHE A 51 17.29 -10.14 -13.22
CA PHE A 51 17.99 -9.91 -11.97
C PHE A 51 19.47 -9.58 -12.20
N GLN A 52 20.15 -10.38 -13.02
CA GLN A 52 21.55 -10.17 -13.36
C GLN A 52 21.74 -8.81 -14.01
N GLN A 53 20.91 -8.49 -15.01
CA GLN A 53 20.99 -7.22 -15.71
C GLN A 53 20.69 -6.03 -14.80
N PHE A 54 19.73 -6.16 -13.88
CA PHE A 54 19.45 -5.13 -12.88
C PHE A 54 20.68 -4.84 -12.01
N CYS A 55 21.32 -5.88 -11.45
CA CYS A 55 22.53 -5.72 -10.64
C CYS A 55 23.69 -5.08 -11.43
N GLU A 56 23.88 -5.48 -12.69
CA GLU A 56 24.89 -4.89 -13.57
C GLU A 56 24.61 -3.41 -13.89
N THR A 57 23.37 -3.09 -14.24
CA THR A 57 22.96 -1.73 -14.62
C THR A 57 23.04 -0.77 -13.44
N GLU A 58 22.63 -1.23 -12.26
CA GLU A 58 22.57 -0.40 -11.05
C GLU A 58 23.87 -0.44 -10.23
N GLY A 59 24.83 -1.29 -10.60
CA GLY A 59 26.10 -1.44 -9.88
C GLY A 59 25.92 -1.92 -8.44
N LEU A 60 24.94 -2.80 -8.21
CA LEU A 60 24.57 -3.28 -6.87
C LEU A 60 24.99 -4.73 -6.64
N ASP A 61 25.44 -5.01 -5.42
CA ASP A 61 25.60 -6.39 -4.95
C ASP A 61 24.27 -7.13 -4.94
N LYS A 62 24.31 -8.42 -5.24
CA LYS A 62 23.10 -9.24 -5.29
C LYS A 62 22.46 -9.33 -3.89
N PRO A 63 21.18 -8.94 -3.72
CA PRO A 63 20.45 -9.16 -2.47
C PRO A 63 20.33 -10.65 -2.15
N LEU A 64 20.12 -10.97 -0.87
CA LEU A 64 19.83 -12.33 -0.45
C LEU A 64 18.43 -12.72 -0.93
N ILE A 65 18.37 -13.61 -1.92
CA ILE A 65 17.12 -14.17 -2.44
C ILE A 65 16.73 -15.39 -1.61
N VAL A 66 15.48 -15.42 -1.15
CA VAL A 66 14.89 -16.58 -0.47
C VAL A 66 13.62 -17.03 -1.19
N TYR A 67 13.36 -18.33 -1.16
CA TYR A 67 12.10 -18.85 -1.69
C TYR A 67 10.90 -18.35 -0.87
N SER A 68 9.83 -17.96 -1.55
CA SER A 68 8.58 -17.49 -0.94
C SER A 68 7.41 -17.65 -1.90
N ASP A 69 6.20 -17.94 -1.39
CA ASP A 69 5.00 -18.03 -2.23
C ASP A 69 4.56 -16.70 -2.86
N SER A 70 5.12 -15.58 -2.37
CA SER A 70 4.89 -14.22 -2.85
C SER A 70 6.19 -13.43 -2.98
N PHE A 71 6.15 -12.38 -3.81
CA PHE A 71 7.20 -11.38 -3.91
C PHE A 71 7.10 -10.40 -2.74
N TRP A 72 8.23 -10.14 -2.07
CA TRP A 72 8.34 -9.13 -1.02
C TRP A 72 9.80 -8.77 -0.76
N PHE A 73 10.07 -7.55 -0.33
CA PHE A 73 11.34 -7.12 0.24
C PHE A 73 11.22 -6.88 1.75
N ARG A 74 12.22 -7.31 2.51
CA ARG A 74 12.38 -6.99 3.94
C ARG A 74 13.60 -6.09 4.13
N PRO A 75 13.41 -4.78 4.38
CA PRO A 75 14.52 -3.84 4.54
C PRO A 75 15.45 -4.17 5.72
N LEU A 76 14.93 -4.72 6.82
CA LEU A 76 15.74 -5.04 8.01
C LEU A 76 16.76 -6.15 7.74
N THR A 77 16.30 -7.27 7.18
CA THR A 77 17.12 -8.45 6.88
C THR A 77 17.76 -8.40 5.51
N ASN A 78 17.45 -7.38 4.71
CA ASN A 78 17.94 -7.20 3.35
C ASN A 78 17.67 -8.41 2.45
N THR A 79 16.47 -8.97 2.58
CA THR A 79 16.05 -10.20 1.88
C THR A 79 14.90 -9.92 0.92
N ILE A 80 14.96 -10.54 -0.26
CA ILE A 80 13.86 -10.55 -1.21
C ILE A 80 13.28 -11.97 -1.28
N GLY A 81 12.01 -12.09 -0.96
CA GLY A 81 11.23 -13.30 -1.19
C GLY A 81 10.86 -13.40 -2.67
N VAL A 82 11.16 -14.54 -3.30
CA VAL A 82 10.86 -14.79 -4.71
C VAL A 82 10.19 -16.15 -4.87
N LYS A 83 9.14 -16.19 -5.70
CA LYS A 83 8.39 -17.42 -5.98
C LYS A 83 9.11 -18.38 -6.90
N ASN A 84 9.54 -17.88 -8.06
CA ASN A 84 10.26 -18.67 -9.04
C ASN A 84 11.02 -17.72 -9.96
N LEU A 85 12.35 -17.75 -9.94
CA LEU A 85 13.16 -16.89 -10.81
C LEU A 85 13.11 -17.33 -12.29
N LYS A 86 12.69 -18.56 -12.57
CA LYS A 86 12.56 -19.09 -13.94
C LYS A 86 11.24 -18.70 -14.62
N THR A 87 10.39 -17.93 -13.94
CA THR A 87 9.14 -17.42 -14.56
C THR A 87 9.48 -16.30 -15.53
N ASN A 88 8.69 -16.19 -16.59
CA ASN A 88 8.70 -15.05 -17.51
C ASN A 88 7.35 -14.33 -17.52
N ALA A 89 6.55 -14.48 -16.46
CA ALA A 89 5.28 -13.79 -16.35
C ALA A 89 5.49 -12.29 -16.08
N LEU A 90 4.79 -11.43 -16.82
CA LEU A 90 4.88 -9.97 -16.71
C LEU A 90 4.56 -9.46 -15.30
N VAL A 91 3.55 -10.03 -14.66
CA VAL A 91 3.14 -9.62 -13.30
C VAL A 91 4.22 -9.98 -12.28
N ASP A 92 4.85 -11.15 -12.44
CA ASP A 92 5.95 -11.58 -11.58
C ASP A 92 7.18 -10.69 -11.78
N ALA A 93 7.48 -10.31 -13.04
CA ALA A 93 8.56 -9.40 -13.36
C ALA A 93 8.36 -8.00 -12.78
N LEU A 94 7.14 -7.47 -12.86
CA LEU A 94 6.79 -6.18 -12.26
C LEU A 94 6.93 -6.22 -10.74
N ALA A 95 6.38 -7.25 -10.10
CA ALA A 95 6.47 -7.41 -8.65
C ALA A 95 7.94 -7.53 -8.22
N PHE A 96 8.72 -8.36 -8.90
CA PHE A 96 10.12 -8.57 -8.58
C PHE A 96 10.97 -7.31 -8.76
N LEU A 97 10.84 -6.60 -9.88
CA LEU A 97 11.56 -5.35 -10.11
C LEU A 97 11.15 -4.26 -9.12
N HIS A 98 9.86 -4.20 -8.76
CA HIS A 98 9.39 -3.28 -7.72
C HIS A 98 10.11 -3.55 -6.38
N GLU A 99 10.23 -4.82 -5.96
CA GLU A 99 10.99 -5.18 -4.76
C GLU A 99 12.50 -4.90 -4.90
N LEU A 100 13.08 -5.05 -6.09
CA LEU A 100 14.50 -4.71 -6.36
C LEU A 100 14.75 -3.20 -6.25
N TYR A 101 13.81 -2.36 -6.68
CA TYR A 101 13.91 -0.91 -6.49
C TYR A 101 13.72 -0.50 -5.02
N HIS A 102 12.89 -1.23 -4.25
CA HIS A 102 12.85 -1.06 -2.80
C HIS A 102 14.18 -1.46 -2.13
N PHE A 103 14.85 -2.50 -2.64
CA PHE A 103 16.18 -2.88 -2.20
C PHE A 103 17.23 -1.79 -2.52
N LYS A 104 17.21 -1.24 -3.73
CA LYS A 104 18.07 -0.11 -4.12
C LYS A 104 17.88 1.10 -3.20
N ASP A 105 16.64 1.44 -2.86
CA ASP A 105 16.30 2.58 -1.99
C ASP A 105 16.08 2.17 -0.52
N ARG A 106 16.74 1.09 -0.07
CA ARG A 106 16.52 0.44 1.24
C ARG A 106 16.43 1.42 2.41
N ASN A 107 17.35 2.39 2.48
CA ASN A 107 17.42 3.32 3.61
C ASN A 107 16.18 4.22 3.70
N ARG A 108 15.67 4.69 2.56
CA ARG A 108 14.46 5.51 2.52
C ARG A 108 13.23 4.66 2.79
N VAL A 109 13.15 3.48 2.15
CA VAL A 109 12.06 2.53 2.32
C VAL A 109 11.93 2.12 3.78
N LEU A 110 13.04 1.74 4.44
CA LEU A 110 13.04 1.35 5.84
C LEU A 110 12.51 2.48 6.74
N LYS A 111 12.99 3.73 6.55
CA LYS A 111 12.54 4.87 7.36
C LYS A 111 11.04 5.13 7.18
N VAL A 112 10.58 5.19 5.93
CA VAL A 112 9.18 5.48 5.61
C VAL A 112 8.28 4.35 6.11
N GLN A 113 8.57 3.10 5.74
CA GLN A 113 7.75 1.95 6.15
C GLN A 113 7.72 1.77 7.66
N THR A 114 8.83 2.05 8.37
CA THR A 114 8.84 2.00 9.84
C THR A 114 7.92 3.05 10.45
N VAL A 115 8.04 4.31 10.03
CA VAL A 115 7.20 5.41 10.53
C VAL A 115 5.73 5.14 10.22
N VAL A 116 5.42 4.78 8.97
CA VAL A 116 4.06 4.46 8.53
C VAL A 116 3.50 3.27 9.31
N SER A 117 4.27 2.20 9.47
CA SER A 117 3.78 0.99 10.14
C SER A 117 3.53 1.22 11.63
N VAL A 118 4.48 1.87 12.32
CA VAL A 118 4.33 2.21 13.75
C VAL A 118 3.14 3.15 13.93
N TYR A 119 2.97 4.13 13.04
CA TYR A 119 1.85 5.04 13.15
C TYR A 119 0.50 4.35 12.89
N THR A 120 0.32 3.76 11.71
CA THR A 120 -0.97 3.22 11.26
C THR A 120 -1.40 2.00 12.09
N TYR A 121 -0.50 1.04 12.31
CA TYR A 121 -0.89 -0.24 12.94
C TYR A 121 -0.82 -0.22 14.46
N LEU A 122 -0.02 0.67 15.07
CA LEU A 122 0.08 0.76 16.52
C LEU A 122 -0.62 2.01 17.05
N LEU A 123 -0.10 3.21 16.77
CA LEU A 123 -0.59 4.44 17.42
C LEU A 123 -2.03 4.78 17.02
N SER A 124 -2.32 4.79 15.72
CA SER A 124 -3.63 5.11 15.16
C SER A 124 -4.68 4.08 15.59
N THR A 125 -4.31 2.79 15.59
CA THR A 125 -5.19 1.71 16.03
C THR A 125 -5.46 1.79 17.54
N LEU A 126 -4.45 2.03 18.36
CA LEU A 126 -4.61 2.20 19.80
C LEU A 126 -5.52 3.38 20.12
N LEU A 127 -5.33 4.53 19.47
CA LEU A 127 -6.20 5.69 19.65
C LEU A 127 -7.66 5.37 19.31
N LYS A 128 -7.91 4.64 18.22
CA LYS A 128 -9.26 4.21 17.83
C LYS A 128 -9.90 3.32 18.88
N VAL A 129 -9.15 2.35 19.42
CA VAL A 129 -9.62 1.45 20.49
C VAL A 129 -9.95 2.24 21.76
N VAL A 130 -9.05 3.13 22.20
CA VAL A 130 -9.26 3.98 23.38
C VAL A 130 -10.47 4.89 23.20
N THR A 131 -10.62 5.48 22.01
CA THR A 131 -11.75 6.36 21.69
C THR A 131 -13.06 5.60 21.70
N LEU A 132 -13.11 4.42 21.06
CA LEU A 132 -14.29 3.57 21.06
C LEU A 132 -14.67 3.11 22.47
N TYR A 133 -13.69 2.72 23.29
CA TYR A 133 -13.89 2.38 24.69
C TYR A 133 -14.50 3.57 25.46
N SER A 134 -13.92 4.76 25.30
CA SER A 134 -14.42 5.96 25.97
C SER A 134 -15.86 6.29 25.60
N ILE A 135 -16.25 6.11 24.33
CA ILE A 135 -17.63 6.31 23.87
C ILE A 135 -18.55 5.27 24.53
N TRP A 136 -18.15 3.99 24.53
CA TRP A 136 -18.97 2.89 25.08
C TRP A 136 -19.30 3.10 26.56
N PHE A 137 -18.33 3.57 27.35
CA PHE A 137 -18.49 3.79 28.79
C PHE A 137 -18.98 5.20 29.15
N GLY A 138 -19.26 6.06 28.16
CA GLY A 138 -19.76 7.41 28.39
C GLY A 138 -18.75 8.36 29.04
N THR A 139 -17.45 8.05 28.97
CA THR A 139 -16.36 8.83 29.59
C THR A 139 -15.64 9.72 28.57
N SER A 140 -16.34 10.26 27.58
CA SER A 140 -15.75 11.03 26.47
C SER A 140 -15.03 12.29 26.95
N TYR A 141 -13.72 12.36 26.71
CA TYR A 141 -12.90 13.52 27.02
C TYR A 141 -12.75 14.45 25.80
N PRO A 142 -12.81 15.79 25.97
CA PRO A 142 -12.58 16.74 24.87
C PRO A 142 -11.23 16.56 24.15
N VAL A 143 -10.21 16.09 24.87
CA VAL A 143 -8.87 15.79 24.32
C VAL A 143 -8.94 14.70 23.24
N LEU A 144 -9.83 13.71 23.36
CA LEU A 144 -9.94 12.64 22.35
C LEU A 144 -10.33 13.19 20.99
N ARG A 145 -11.21 14.19 20.94
CA ARG A 145 -11.63 14.83 19.69
C ARG A 145 -10.46 15.54 18.98
N LEU A 146 -9.58 16.17 19.76
CA LEU A 146 -8.35 16.76 19.23
C LEU A 146 -7.39 15.69 18.71
N LEU A 147 -7.16 14.62 19.48
CA LEU A 147 -6.27 13.52 19.09
C LEU A 147 -6.75 12.81 17.82
N VAL A 148 -8.05 12.58 17.67
CA VAL A 148 -8.63 11.99 16.45
C VAL A 148 -8.45 12.91 15.25
N THR A 149 -8.54 14.23 15.43
CA THR A 149 -8.23 15.21 14.36
C THR A 149 -6.78 15.12 13.92
N ILE A 150 -5.84 15.06 14.89
CA ILE A 150 -4.41 14.89 14.60
C ILE A 150 -4.16 13.55 13.88
N ASP A 151 -4.85 12.49 14.28
CA ASP A 151 -4.75 11.18 13.66
C ASP A 151 -5.16 11.19 12.18
N MET A 152 -6.24 11.88 11.83
CA MET A 152 -6.62 12.06 10.42
C MET A 152 -5.53 12.77 9.61
N ILE A 153 -4.93 13.83 10.15
CA ILE A 153 -3.85 14.57 9.47
C ILE A 153 -2.63 13.66 9.28
N MET A 154 -2.23 12.93 10.32
CA MET A 154 -1.09 12.04 10.27
C MET A 154 -1.30 10.84 9.33
N LEU A 155 -2.51 10.30 9.26
CA LEU A 155 -2.88 9.27 8.27
C LEU A 155 -2.76 9.78 6.84
N LEU A 156 -3.14 11.04 6.57
CA LEU A 156 -2.94 11.67 5.25
C LEU A 156 -1.44 11.83 4.93
N VAL A 157 -0.62 12.23 5.90
CA VAL A 157 0.84 12.32 5.73
C VAL A 157 1.44 10.95 5.46
N CYS A 158 1.02 9.91 6.19
CA CYS A 158 1.47 8.54 5.98
C CYS A 158 1.07 8.00 4.60
N LEU A 159 -0.14 8.33 4.14
CA LEU A 159 -0.59 8.02 2.79
C LEU A 159 0.32 8.65 1.73
N ILE A 160 0.61 9.95 1.86
CA ILE A 160 1.50 10.66 0.91
C ILE A 160 2.87 10.00 0.87
N PHE A 161 3.48 9.72 2.01
CA PHE A 161 4.80 9.07 2.04
C PHE A 161 4.77 7.67 1.43
N THR A 162 3.73 6.88 1.71
CA THR A 162 3.54 5.56 1.11
C THR A 162 3.42 5.68 -0.41
N LEU A 163 2.55 6.56 -0.91
CA LEU A 163 2.38 6.75 -2.35
C LEU A 163 3.67 7.19 -3.04
N ILE A 164 4.49 8.04 -2.41
CA ILE A 164 5.77 8.49 -2.98
C ILE A 164 6.72 7.30 -3.17
N ILE A 165 6.92 6.46 -2.14
CA ILE A 165 7.85 5.33 -2.23
C ILE A 165 7.35 4.25 -3.19
N GLU A 166 6.05 3.93 -3.13
CA GLU A 166 5.44 2.87 -3.95
C GLU A 166 5.35 3.30 -5.43
N SER A 167 5.06 4.58 -5.70
CA SER A 167 5.05 5.11 -7.06
C SER A 167 6.45 5.19 -7.64
N TYR A 168 7.45 5.57 -6.85
CA TYR A 168 8.84 5.60 -7.29
C TYR A 168 9.29 4.20 -7.72
N ALA A 169 9.19 3.20 -6.84
CA ALA A 169 9.58 1.82 -7.14
C ALA A 169 8.84 1.26 -8.37
N SER A 170 7.54 1.55 -8.47
CA SER A 170 6.73 1.08 -9.61
C SER A 170 7.09 1.77 -10.93
N ASN A 171 7.34 3.08 -10.92
CA ASN A 171 7.71 3.82 -12.13
C ASN A 171 9.09 3.40 -12.63
N GLU A 172 10.05 3.20 -11.72
CA GLU A 172 11.38 2.69 -12.06
C GLU A 172 11.31 1.27 -12.61
N ALA A 173 10.50 0.38 -12.01
CA ALA A 173 10.28 -0.97 -12.53
C ALA A 173 9.70 -0.96 -13.96
N ILE A 174 8.73 -0.09 -14.23
CA ILE A 174 8.16 0.08 -15.57
C ILE A 174 9.20 0.61 -16.56
N SER A 175 9.96 1.63 -16.14
CA SER A 175 11.01 2.25 -16.94
C SER A 175 12.08 1.22 -17.31
N PHE A 176 12.52 0.40 -16.35
CA PHE A 176 13.49 -0.67 -16.56
C PHE A 176 13.01 -1.67 -17.62
N LEU A 177 11.76 -2.18 -17.49
CA LEU A 177 11.20 -3.11 -18.47
C LEU A 177 11.09 -2.48 -19.86
N LYS A 178 10.73 -1.19 -19.94
CA LYS A 178 10.59 -0.46 -21.19
C LYS A 178 11.95 -0.23 -21.86
N ASN A 179 12.93 0.27 -21.12
CA ASN A 179 14.25 0.63 -21.65
C ASN A 179 15.03 -0.60 -22.15
N ASN A 180 14.76 -1.77 -21.57
CA ASN A 180 15.35 -3.04 -21.98
C ASN A 180 14.50 -3.81 -23.01
N ASN A 181 13.44 -3.21 -23.55
CA ASN A 181 12.53 -3.83 -24.54
C ASN A 181 11.96 -5.19 -24.08
N TYR A 182 11.63 -5.32 -22.79
CA TYR A 182 11.02 -6.52 -22.23
C TYR A 182 9.51 -6.55 -22.33
N ILE A 183 8.89 -5.41 -22.66
CA ILE A 183 7.44 -5.24 -22.74
C ILE A 183 7.02 -4.51 -24.01
N ASP A 184 6.02 -5.07 -24.70
CA ASP A 184 5.38 -4.40 -25.84
C ASP A 184 4.10 -3.66 -25.43
N GLN A 185 3.48 -4.04 -24.31
CA GLN A 185 2.18 -3.54 -23.86
C GLN A 185 2.29 -2.53 -22.72
N THR A 186 2.96 -1.40 -22.95
CA THR A 186 3.21 -0.34 -21.94
C THR A 186 1.94 0.13 -21.20
N ASN A 187 0.83 0.29 -21.92
CA ASN A 187 -0.46 0.67 -21.33
C ASN A 187 -1.01 -0.34 -20.31
N LEU A 188 -0.78 -1.64 -20.55
CA LEU A 188 -1.21 -2.68 -19.63
C LEU A 188 -0.39 -2.64 -18.33
N VAL A 189 0.93 -2.49 -18.46
CA VAL A 189 1.87 -2.43 -17.34
C VAL A 189 1.55 -1.24 -16.42
N GLY A 190 1.27 -0.07 -17.00
CA GLY A 190 0.81 1.10 -16.25
C GLY A 190 -0.50 0.86 -15.49
N ARG A 191 -1.46 0.13 -16.10
CA ARG A 191 -2.72 -0.23 -15.41
C ARG A 191 -2.51 -1.18 -14.23
N ILE A 192 -1.63 -2.18 -14.39
CA ILE A 192 -1.32 -3.13 -13.31
C ILE A 192 -0.70 -2.38 -12.12
N SER A 193 0.30 -1.54 -12.40
CA SER A 193 0.95 -0.69 -11.39
C SER A 193 -0.03 0.25 -10.69
N PHE A 194 -0.90 0.91 -11.44
CA PHE A 194 -1.94 1.78 -10.88
C PHE A 194 -2.90 1.02 -9.94
N HIS A 195 -3.36 -0.17 -10.35
CA HIS A 195 -4.22 -1.00 -9.49
C HIS A 195 -3.49 -1.49 -8.24
N ALA A 196 -2.18 -1.76 -8.30
CA ALA A 196 -1.39 -2.08 -7.13
C ALA A 196 -1.33 -0.88 -6.16
N LEU A 197 -1.03 0.32 -6.68
CA LEU A 197 -0.97 1.56 -5.90
C LEU A 197 -2.31 1.90 -5.23
N LEU A 198 -3.43 1.68 -5.94
CA LEU A 198 -4.78 1.87 -5.40
C LEU A 198 -5.04 1.00 -4.15
N SER A 199 -4.41 -0.16 -4.03
CA SER A 199 -4.59 -1.02 -2.85
C SER A 199 -4.09 -0.33 -1.58
N TYR A 200 -2.92 0.31 -1.65
CA TYR A 200 -2.40 1.12 -0.54
C TYR A 200 -3.29 2.32 -0.26
N PHE A 201 -3.73 3.02 -1.30
CA PHE A 201 -4.61 4.18 -1.17
C PHE A 201 -5.91 3.85 -0.42
N PHE A 202 -6.60 2.78 -0.83
CA PHE A 202 -7.85 2.37 -0.18
C PHE A 202 -7.67 1.93 1.26
N GLN A 203 -6.53 1.34 1.61
CA GLN A 203 -6.22 0.99 2.99
C GLN A 203 -6.24 2.24 3.88
N PHE A 204 -5.54 3.32 3.49
CA PHE A 204 -5.55 4.57 4.27
C PHE A 204 -6.92 5.24 4.31
N ILE A 205 -7.70 5.19 3.22
CA ILE A 205 -9.08 5.70 3.23
C ILE A 205 -9.91 5.01 4.32
N ILE A 206 -9.79 3.69 4.50
CA ILE A 206 -10.51 2.99 5.58
C ILE A 206 -10.13 3.58 6.94
N TYR A 207 -8.83 3.71 7.24
CA TYR A 207 -8.39 4.28 8.52
C TYR A 207 -8.90 5.70 8.73
N LEU A 208 -8.94 6.52 7.68
CA LEU A 208 -9.49 7.88 7.72
C LEU A 208 -11.00 7.88 8.01
N ILE A 209 -11.78 7.07 7.30
CA ILE A 209 -13.24 6.96 7.52
C ILE A 209 -13.52 6.49 8.96
N LEU A 210 -12.78 5.51 9.46
CA LEU A 210 -12.92 5.04 10.84
C LEU A 210 -12.61 6.15 11.87
N SER A 211 -11.60 6.98 11.60
CA SER A 211 -11.28 8.13 12.46
C SER A 211 -12.38 9.18 12.44
N MET A 212 -12.94 9.47 11.25
CA MET A 212 -14.07 10.39 11.11
C MET A 212 -15.31 9.88 11.84
N LEU A 213 -15.63 8.59 11.73
CA LEU A 213 -16.75 7.98 12.46
C LEU A 213 -16.61 8.21 13.96
N LEU A 214 -15.43 7.91 14.52
CA LEU A 214 -15.17 8.12 15.95
C LEU A 214 -15.25 9.60 16.33
N PHE A 215 -14.80 10.51 15.47
CA PHE A 215 -14.90 11.95 15.70
C PHE A 215 -16.36 12.41 15.86
N TYR A 216 -17.26 11.95 14.99
CA TYR A 216 -18.68 12.33 15.03
C TYR A 216 -19.46 11.58 16.12
N MET A 217 -18.92 10.49 16.67
CA MET A 217 -19.51 9.77 17.81
C MET A 217 -19.09 10.34 19.18
N LEU A 218 -17.94 11.01 19.26
CA LEU A 218 -17.48 11.76 20.45
C LEU A 218 -18.28 13.05 20.66
#